data_AF-A0A7C6TQ36-F1
#
_entry.id   AF-A0A7C6TQ36-F1
#
_cell.length_a   1.000
_cell.length_b   1.000
_cell.length_c   1.000
_cell.angle_alpha   90.00
_cell.angle_beta   90.00
_cell.angle_gamma   90.00
#
_symmetry.space_group_name_H-M   'P 1'
#
loop_
_entity.id
_entity.type
_entity.pdbx_description
1 polymer ?
#
loop_
_entity_poly.entity_id
_entity_poly.type
_entity_poly.pdbx_seq_one_letter_code
_entity_poly.pdbx_strand_id
1 'polypeptide(L)'
;MNKKILLLTTTICMLPLILGAALYNYLPAEIPIHWDASGSADRYCNKLLAIIGHPLFFALINIIVHYRVSFSADGTGSKIINIITLWICPVLSVIVLTIVFLTAANF
;
A
#
# COMPACT_ATOMS: atom_id res chain seq x y z
N MET A 1 4.67 20.54 5.16
CA MET A 1 4.60 19.07 5.33
C MET A 1 4.63 18.68 6.80
N ASN A 2 3.62 17.95 7.28
CA ASN A 2 3.62 17.42 8.66
C ASN A 2 4.44 16.12 8.70
N LYS A 3 5.68 16.20 9.21
CA LYS A 3 6.62 15.06 9.28
C LYS A 3 6.11 13.91 10.15
N LYS A 4 5.35 14.20 11.21
CA LYS A 4 4.80 13.16 12.10
C LYS A 4 3.75 12.32 11.37
N ILE A 5 2.83 12.98 10.66
CA ILE A 5 1.81 12.27 9.86
C ILE A 5 2.48 11.49 8.73
N LEU A 6 3.45 12.09 8.02
CA LEU A 6 4.19 11.38 6.97
C LEU A 6 4.87 10.11 7.49
N LEU A 7 5.57 10.19 8.63
CA LEU A 7 6.21 9.03 9.24
C LEU A 7 5.18 7.96 9.60
N LEU A 8 4.07 8.37 10.23
CA LEU A 8 2.99 7.47 10.61
C LEU A 8 2.38 6.74 9.39
N THR A 9 1.95 7.47 8.37
CA THR A 9 1.31 6.90 7.17
C THR A 9 2.28 6.03 6.37
N THR A 10 3.55 6.41 6.29
CA THR A 10 4.59 5.60 5.63
C THR A 10 4.83 4.30 6.40
N THR A 11 4.90 4.33 7.73
CA THR A 11 5.00 3.12 8.55
C THR A 11 3.78 2.22 8.38
N ILE A 12 2.57 2.79 8.27
CA ILE A 12 1.35 2.01 8.02
C ILE A 12 1.40 1.30 6.66
N CYS A 13 1.91 1.97 5.60
CA CYS A 13 2.12 1.32 4.29
C CYS A 13 3.03 0.09 4.38
N MET A 14 3.96 0.08 5.35
CA MET A 14 4.92 -1.00 5.55
C MET A 14 4.41 -2.14 6.45
N LEU A 15 3.26 -2.00 7.12
CA LEU A 15 2.70 -3.06 7.98
C LEU A 15 2.49 -4.41 7.25
N PRO A 16 2.04 -4.44 5.99
CA PRO A 16 1.89 -5.71 5.26
C PRO A 16 3.20 -6.47 5.04
N LEU A 17 4.37 -5.83 5.18
CA LEU A 17 5.66 -6.52 5.18
C LEU A 17 5.71 -7.59 6.29
N ILE A 18 5.20 -7.24 7.48
CA ILE A 18 5.17 -8.13 8.64
C ILE A 18 4.24 -9.32 8.37
N LEU A 19 3.06 -9.05 7.80
CA LEU A 19 2.10 -10.09 7.44
C LEU A 19 2.67 -11.03 6.35
N GLY A 20 3.26 -10.47 5.29
CA GLY A 20 3.88 -11.26 4.23
C GLY A 20 5.04 -12.11 4.73
N ALA A 21 5.85 -11.60 5.67
CA ALA A 21 6.90 -12.37 6.32
C ALA A 21 6.33 -13.51 7.20
N ALA A 22 5.26 -13.25 7.95
CA ALA A 22 4.59 -14.26 8.76
C ALA A 22 3.96 -15.38 7.91
N LEU A 23 3.47 -15.03 6.71
CA LEU A 23 2.84 -15.96 5.76
C LEU A 23 3.83 -16.57 4.76
N TYR A 24 5.13 -16.28 4.84
CA TYR A 24 6.11 -16.58 3.77
C TYR A 24 6.13 -18.04 3.31
N ASN A 25 5.95 -18.98 4.24
CA ASN A 25 5.94 -20.43 3.97
C ASN A 25 4.60 -20.94 3.40
N TYR A 26 3.52 -20.17 3.58
CA TYR A 26 2.19 -20.49 3.04
C TYR A 26 1.97 -19.85 1.67
N LEU A 27 2.75 -18.81 1.33
CA LEU A 27 2.62 -18.11 0.07
C LEU A 27 3.20 -18.92 -1.12
N PRO A 28 2.49 -18.99 -2.25
CA PRO A 28 2.97 -19.62 -3.47
C PRO A 28 4.21 -18.89 -4.02
N ALA A 29 4.94 -19.53 -4.94
CA ALA A 29 6.14 -18.93 -5.53
C ALA A 29 5.85 -17.60 -6.24
N GLU A 30 4.66 -17.46 -6.83
CA GLU A 30 4.17 -16.26 -7.51
C GLU A 30 2.86 -15.77 -6.89
N ILE A 31 2.75 -14.46 -6.70
CA ILE A 31 1.60 -13.77 -6.09
C ILE A 31 0.96 -12.86 -7.14
N PRO A 32 -0.39 -12.86 -7.27
CA PRO A 32 -1.08 -11.96 -8.18
C PRO A 32 -0.90 -10.50 -7.79
N ILE A 33 -0.67 -9.65 -8.79
CA ILE A 33 -0.40 -8.21 -8.59
C ILE A 33 -1.31 -7.31 -9.45
N HIS A 34 -2.04 -7.92 -10.38
CA HIS A 34 -3.00 -7.25 -11.25
C HIS A 34 -4.14 -8.21 -11.56
N TRP A 35 -5.32 -7.64 -11.76
CA TRP A 35 -6.54 -8.34 -12.13
C TRP A 35 -7.16 -7.65 -13.34
N ASP A 36 -7.63 -8.43 -14.29
CA ASP A 36 -8.32 -7.93 -15.47
C ASP A 36 -9.75 -7.45 -15.15
N ALA A 37 -10.46 -6.96 -16.17
CA ALA A 37 -11.83 -6.47 -16.01
C ALA A 37 -12.85 -7.56 -15.62
N SER A 38 -12.49 -8.85 -15.76
CA SER A 38 -13.31 -9.98 -15.29
C SER A 38 -13.06 -10.34 -13.82
N GLY A 39 -12.05 -9.71 -13.20
CA GLY A 39 -11.58 -10.05 -11.85
C GLY A 39 -10.64 -11.25 -11.83
N SER A 40 -10.16 -11.71 -12.99
CA SER A 40 -9.17 -12.78 -13.07
C SER A 40 -7.77 -12.21 -12.91
N ALA A 41 -6.92 -12.87 -12.12
CA ALA A 41 -5.52 -12.47 -12.02
C ALA A 41 -4.80 -12.76 -13.36
N ASP A 42 -4.20 -11.73 -13.95
CA ASP A 42 -3.55 -11.79 -15.26
C ASP A 42 -2.06 -11.38 -15.20
N ARG A 43 -1.58 -10.85 -14.07
CA ARG A 43 -0.17 -10.58 -13.83
C ARG A 43 0.26 -10.98 -12.43
N TYR A 44 1.48 -11.48 -12.34
CA TYR A 44 2.07 -12.04 -11.14
C TYR A 44 3.48 -11.52 -10.94
N CYS A 45 4.00 -11.64 -9.73
CA CYS A 45 5.42 -11.55 -9.47
C CYS A 45 5.86 -12.54 -8.40
N ASN A 46 7.17 -12.78 -8.28
CA ASN A 46 7.68 -13.67 -7.25
C ASN A 46 7.30 -13.19 -5.84
N LYS A 47 7.08 -14.13 -4.92
CA LYS A 47 6.57 -13.82 -3.58
C LYS A 47 7.45 -12.84 -2.80
N LEU A 48 8.77 -12.89 -2.94
CA LEU A 48 9.65 -11.97 -2.22
C LEU A 48 9.45 -10.53 -2.71
N LEU A 49 9.35 -10.35 -4.02
CA LEU A 49 9.06 -9.05 -4.63
C LEU A 49 7.66 -8.56 -4.28
N ALA A 50 6.66 -9.44 -4.19
CA ALA A 50 5.34 -9.05 -3.74
C ALA A 50 5.34 -8.59 -2.28
N ILE A 51 6.03 -9.32 -1.38
CA ILE A 51 6.09 -9.02 0.06
C ILE A 51 6.84 -7.71 0.33
N ILE A 52 7.96 -7.46 -0.38
CA ILE A 52 8.82 -6.29 -0.13
C ILE A 52 8.44 -5.12 -1.05
N GLY A 53 8.30 -5.40 -2.34
CA GLY A 53 8.10 -4.39 -3.39
C GLY A 53 6.76 -3.68 -3.29
N HIS A 54 5.66 -4.38 -3.00
CA HIS A 54 4.35 -3.71 -2.89
C HIS A 54 4.26 -2.72 -1.73
N PRO A 55 4.60 -3.09 -0.47
CA PRO A 55 4.62 -2.12 0.62
C PRO A 55 5.51 -0.91 0.33
N LEU A 56 6.69 -1.14 -0.27
CA LEU A 56 7.59 -0.06 -0.68
C LEU A 56 6.98 0.85 -1.77
N PHE A 57 6.27 0.27 -2.73
CA PHE A 57 5.56 1.03 -3.78
C PHE A 57 4.47 1.93 -3.17
N PHE A 58 3.65 1.40 -2.25
CA PHE A 58 2.67 2.20 -1.52
C PHE A 58 3.34 3.29 -0.67
N ALA A 59 4.43 2.96 0.04
CA ALA A 59 5.19 3.94 0.82
C ALA A 59 5.75 5.07 -0.06
N LEU A 60 6.26 4.75 -1.26
CA LEU A 60 6.75 5.74 -2.21
C LEU A 60 5.63 6.66 -2.71
N ILE A 61 4.48 6.09 -3.12
CA ILE A 61 3.31 6.88 -3.52
C ILE A 61 2.86 7.78 -2.37
N ASN A 62 2.80 7.25 -1.15
CA ASN A 62 2.43 8.03 0.04
C ASN A 62 3.35 9.24 0.24
N ILE A 63 4.66 9.07 0.12
CA ILE A 63 5.63 10.18 0.20
C ILE A 63 5.36 11.24 -0.88
N ILE A 64 5.13 10.81 -2.13
CA ILE A 64 4.79 11.71 -3.25
C ILE A 64 3.51 12.47 -2.95
N VAL A 65 2.46 11.80 -2.48
CA VAL A 65 1.17 12.41 -2.13
C VAL A 65 1.34 13.47 -1.03
N HIS A 66 2.08 13.14 0.03
CA HIS A 66 2.40 14.08 1.10
C HIS A 66 3.15 15.32 0.61
N TYR A 67 4.10 15.14 -0.32
CA TYR A 67 4.82 16.24 -0.96
C TYR A 67 3.87 17.14 -1.76
N ARG A 68 2.99 16.55 -2.58
CA ARG A 68 2.03 17.29 -3.41
C ARG A 68 1.03 18.09 -2.58
N VAL A 69 0.43 17.48 -1.55
CA VAL A 69 -0.49 18.16 -0.62
C VAL A 69 0.20 19.29 0.13
N SER A 70 1.49 19.13 0.45
CA SER A 70 2.26 20.18 1.13
C SER A 70 2.58 21.37 0.23
N PHE A 71 2.75 21.14 -1.07
CA PHE A 71 3.01 22.19 -2.06
C PHE A 71 1.73 22.97 -2.42
N SER A 72 0.58 22.29 -2.45
CA SER A 72 -0.73 22.90 -2.71
C SER A 72 -1.36 23.56 -1.47
N ALA A 73 -0.64 23.64 -0.35
CA ALA A 73 -1.17 24.18 0.91
C ALA A 73 -1.12 25.71 0.96
N ASP A 74 -1.61 26.38 -0.09
CA ASP A 74 -1.74 27.85 -0.18
C ASP A 74 -2.87 28.42 0.70
N GLY A 75 -3.61 27.56 1.41
CA GLY A 75 -4.68 27.92 2.34
C GLY A 75 -6.08 27.89 1.73
N THR A 76 -6.23 27.60 0.43
CA THR A 76 -7.54 27.58 -0.26
C THR A 76 -8.18 26.17 -0.33
N GLY A 77 -7.41 25.12 -0.08
CA GLY A 77 -7.87 23.73 -0.15
C GLY A 77 -8.71 23.25 1.03
N SER A 78 -9.69 22.37 0.77
CA SER A 78 -10.50 21.72 1.81
C SER A 78 -9.64 20.83 2.73
N LYS A 79 -9.74 21.07 4.04
CA LYS A 79 -9.06 20.27 5.07
C LYS A 79 -9.46 18.80 5.02
N ILE A 80 -10.73 18.52 4.73
CA ILE A 80 -11.26 17.14 4.65
C ILE A 80 -10.63 16.42 3.45
N ILE A 81 -10.55 17.08 2.30
CA ILE A 81 -9.93 16.51 1.10
C ILE A 81 -8.46 16.17 1.39
N ASN A 82 -7.72 17.08 2.03
CA ASN A 82 -6.33 16.81 2.40
C ASN A 82 -6.20 15.59 3.33
N ILE A 83 -7.08 15.44 4.33
CA ILE A 83 -7.06 14.26 5.21
C ILE A 83 -7.31 12.99 4.39
N ILE A 84 -8.35 12.96 3.56
CA ILE A 84 -8.65 11.79 2.71
C ILE A 84 -7.45 11.44 1.83
N THR A 85 -6.89 12.45 1.15
CA THR A 85 -5.73 12.26 0.25
C THR A 85 -4.51 11.71 0.98
N LEU A 86 -4.21 12.17 2.20
CA LEU A 86 -3.06 11.68 2.97
C LEU A 86 -3.25 10.26 3.54
N TRP A 87 -4.49 9.81 3.73
CA TRP A 87 -4.78 8.52 4.37
C TRP A 87 -5.24 7.42 3.41
N ILE A 88 -5.65 7.76 2.19
CA ILE A 88 -6.13 6.74 1.24
C ILE A 88 -5.05 5.71 0.87
N CYS A 89 -3.82 6.17 0.66
CA CYS A 89 -2.70 5.31 0.29
C CYS A 89 -2.35 4.28 1.39
N PRO A 90 -2.10 4.66 2.66
CA PRO A 90 -1.82 3.69 3.72
C PRO A 90 -2.99 2.74 4.01
N VAL A 91 -4.24 3.23 3.93
CA VAL A 91 -5.43 2.39 4.14
C VAL A 91 -5.54 1.33 3.04
N LEU A 92 -5.41 1.73 1.77
CA LEU A 92 -5.44 0.79 0.66
C LEU A 92 -4.29 -0.21 0.73
N SER A 93 -3.08 0.25 1.10
CA SER A 93 -1.93 -0.63 1.30
C SER A 93 -2.24 -1.76 2.28
N VAL A 94 -2.81 -1.44 3.44
CA VAL A 94 -3.13 -2.45 4.46
C VAL A 94 -4.25 -3.36 3.98
N ILE A 95 -5.36 -2.82 3.49
CA ILE A 95 -6.54 -3.62 3.11
C ILE A 95 -6.21 -4.54 1.94
N VAL A 96 -5.69 -3.98 0.84
CA VAL A 96 -5.43 -4.74 -0.38
C VAL A 96 -4.38 -5.81 -0.15
N LEU A 97 -3.24 -5.45 0.46
CA LEU A 97 -2.17 -6.44 0.66
C LEU A 97 -2.53 -7.50 1.69
N THR A 98 -3.35 -7.18 2.69
CA THR A 98 -3.89 -8.18 3.61
C THR A 98 -4.76 -9.19 2.87
N ILE A 99 -5.70 -8.72 2.05
CA ILE A 99 -6.55 -9.60 1.25
C ILE A 99 -5.70 -10.46 0.31
N VAL A 100 -4.78 -9.85 -0.44
CA VAL A 100 -3.93 -10.57 -1.39
C VAL A 100 -3.10 -11.64 -0.70
N PHE A 101 -2.45 -11.33 0.42
CA PHE A 101 -1.60 -12.31 1.11
C PHE A 101 -2.40 -13.42 1.79
N LEU A 102 -3.53 -13.12 2.42
CA LEU A 102 -4.39 -14.15 3.02
C LEU A 102 -4.98 -15.08 1.96
N THR A 103 -5.53 -14.52 0.88
CA THR A 103 -6.08 -15.32 -0.22
C THR A 103 -5.00 -16.16 -0.91
N ALA A 104 -3.83 -15.58 -1.20
CA ALA A 104 -2.72 -16.33 -1.80
C ALA A 104 -2.21 -17.46 -0.88
N ALA A 105 -2.28 -17.25 0.44
CA ALA A 105 -1.91 -18.26 1.44
C ALA A 105 -3.03 -19.27 1.75
N ASN A 106 -4.19 -19.18 1.08
CA ASN A 106 -5.38 -20.02 1.29
C ASN A 106 -6.00 -19.92 2.70
N PHE A 107 -6.06 -18.72 3.26
CA PHE A 107 -6.82 -18.39 4.48
C PHE A 107 -8.17 -17.70 4.17
#